data_AF-A0A6S7KMR6-F1
#
_entry.id   AF-A0A6S7KMR6-F1
#
_cell.length_a   1.000
_cell.length_b   1.000
_cell.length_c   1.000
_cell.angle_alpha   90.00
_cell.angle_beta   90.00
_cell.angle_gamma   90.00
#
_symmetry.space_group_name_H-M   'P 1'
#
loop_
_entity.id
_entity.type
_entity.pdbx_description
1 polymer ?
#
loop_
_entity_poly.entity_id
_entity_poly.type
_entity_poly.pdbx_seq_one_letter_code
_entity_poly.pdbx_strand_id
1 'polypeptide(L)'
;KELEELEKRRTYEFDTIKEIFDKSDSSAPQYFISIKWFKEWKNFVDGVNKDPPGPINNLRIGLQRKRVPKAAWDFLYSVYGGKPVLPVDEA
;
A
#
# COMPACT_ATOMS: atom_id res chain seq x y z
N LYS A 1 -9.04 1.45 24.48
CA LYS A 1 -8.54 2.67 23.80
C LYS A 1 -7.50 2.33 22.75
N GLU A 2 -6.34 1.75 23.08
CA GLU A 2 -5.30 1.45 22.08
C GLU A 2 -5.73 0.42 21.01
N LEU A 3 -6.41 -0.66 21.40
CA LEU A 3 -6.90 -1.67 20.46
C LEU A 3 -7.97 -1.11 19.51
N GLU A 4 -8.86 -0.26 20.02
CA GLU A 4 -9.95 0.36 19.24
C GLU A 4 -9.40 1.35 18.21
N GLU A 5 -8.39 2.14 18.57
CA GLU A 5 -7.71 3.04 17.63
C GLU A 5 -6.93 2.24 16.56
N LEU A 6 -6.34 1.11 16.93
CA LEU A 6 -5.69 0.20 15.99
C LEU A 6 -6.70 -0.40 15.00
N GLU A 7 -7.86 -0.85 15.47
CA GLU A 7 -8.92 -1.38 14.61
C GLU A 7 -9.48 -0.31 13.68
N LYS A 8 -9.76 0.90 14.19
CA LYS A 8 -10.17 2.05 13.36
C LYS A 8 -9.16 2.33 12.26
N ARG A 9 -7.87 2.31 12.57
CA ARG A 9 -6.80 2.50 11.58
C ARG A 9 -6.80 1.41 10.52
N ARG A 10 -6.90 0.14 10.91
CA ARG A 10 -6.94 -1.00 9.98
C ARG A 10 -8.11 -0.92 9.03
N THR A 11 -9.31 -0.65 9.56
CA THR A 11 -10.53 -0.46 8.77
C THR A 11 -10.39 0.72 7.82
N TYR A 12 -9.93 1.88 8.31
CA TYR A 12 -9.74 3.07 7.49
C TYR A 12 -8.78 2.84 6.32
N GLU A 13 -7.62 2.23 6.58
CA GLU A 13 -6.64 1.94 5.53
C GLU A 13 -7.17 0.93 4.51
N PHE A 14 -7.85 -0.13 4.96
CA PHE A 14 -8.43 -1.14 4.08
C PHE A 14 -9.52 -0.55 3.18
N ASP A 15 -10.49 0.16 3.78
CA ASP A 15 -11.63 0.73 3.06
C ASP A 15 -11.18 1.81 2.07
N THR A 16 -10.22 2.65 2.46
CA THR A 16 -9.67 3.69 1.56
C THR A 16 -8.98 3.04 0.35
N ILE A 17 -8.12 2.04 0.56
CA ILE A 17 -7.46 1.37 -0.54
C ILE A 17 -8.45 0.62 -1.42
N LYS A 18 -9.41 -0.08 -0.82
CA LYS A 18 -10.47 -0.79 -1.56
C LYS A 18 -11.25 0.19 -2.45
N GLU A 19 -11.68 1.32 -1.89
CA GLU A 19 -12.41 2.34 -2.65
C GLU A 19 -11.58 2.89 -3.82
N ILE A 20 -10.28 3.13 -3.60
CA ILE A 20 -9.39 3.59 -4.67
C ILE A 20 -9.29 2.56 -5.79
N PHE A 21 -9.16 1.27 -5.46
CA PHE A 21 -9.11 0.22 -6.47
C PHE A 21 -10.43 0.10 -7.23
N ASP A 22 -11.58 0.18 -6.54
CA ASP A 22 -12.90 0.10 -7.15
C ASP A 22 -13.19 1.30 -8.08
N LYS A 23 -12.69 2.49 -7.73
CA LYS A 23 -12.81 3.72 -8.55
C LYS A 23 -11.74 3.85 -9.62
N SER A 24 -10.67 3.06 -9.56
CA SER A 24 -9.56 3.20 -10.51
C SER A 24 -9.93 2.64 -11.88
N ASP A 25 -9.79 3.47 -12.90
CA ASP A 25 -9.83 3.02 -14.29
C ASP A 25 -8.47 2.38 -14.65
N SER A 26 -8.50 1.36 -15.50
CA SER A 26 -7.30 0.69 -16.04
C SER A 26 -6.41 1.64 -16.85
N SER A 27 -6.94 2.80 -17.25
CA SER A 27 -6.25 3.89 -17.93
C SER A 27 -5.46 4.83 -17.00
N ALA A 28 -5.67 4.76 -15.68
CA ALA A 28 -5.04 5.67 -14.73
C ALA A 28 -3.53 5.38 -14.56
N PRO A 29 -2.69 6.40 -14.25
CA PRO A 29 -1.28 6.20 -13.99
C PRO A 29 -1.05 5.15 -12.88
N GLN A 30 -0.16 4.20 -13.14
CA GLN A 30 0.12 3.08 -12.24
C GLN A 30 1.52 3.22 -11.63
N TYR A 31 1.70 2.64 -10.45
CA TYR A 31 2.96 2.60 -9.71
C TYR A 31 3.30 1.16 -9.34
N PHE A 32 4.58 0.88 -9.17
CA PHE A 32 5.04 -0.41 -8.67
C PHE A 32 5.34 -0.36 -7.18
N ILE A 33 4.79 -1.32 -6.44
CA ILE A 33 5.09 -1.55 -5.02
C ILE A 33 5.54 -2.97 -4.77
N SER A 34 6.47 -3.16 -3.83
CA SER A 34 6.96 -4.49 -3.44
C SER A 34 5.80 -5.40 -3.03
N ILE A 35 5.69 -6.57 -3.66
CA ILE A 35 4.72 -7.61 -3.28
C ILE A 35 4.94 -8.01 -1.82
N LYS A 36 6.19 -8.05 -1.35
CA LYS A 36 6.51 -8.36 0.05
C LYS A 36 5.88 -7.33 0.99
N TRP A 37 6.17 -6.05 0.76
CA TRP A 37 5.63 -4.98 1.60
C TRP A 37 4.10 -4.92 1.54
N PHE A 38 3.52 -5.09 0.35
CA PHE A 38 2.06 -5.09 0.18
C PHE A 38 1.38 -6.26 0.90
N LYS A 39 2.04 -7.43 0.97
CA LYS A 39 1.55 -8.57 1.77
C LYS A 39 1.63 -8.28 3.27
N GLU A 40 2.71 -7.66 3.74
CA GLU A 40 2.86 -7.26 5.15
C GLU A 40 1.78 -6.24 5.53
N TRP A 41 1.51 -5.26 4.66
CA TRP A 41 0.38 -4.33 4.79
C TRP A 41 -0.96 -5.06 4.83
N LYS A 42 -1.20 -6.02 3.93
CA LYS A 42 -2.46 -6.79 3.91
C LYS A 42 -2.67 -7.58 5.21
N ASN A 43 -1.63 -8.24 5.71
CA ASN A 43 -1.67 -8.94 6.99
C ASN A 43 -1.96 -8.01 8.17
N PHE A 44 -1.45 -6.77 8.12
CA PHE A 44 -1.72 -5.76 9.13
C PHE A 44 -3.20 -5.35 9.14
N VAL A 45 -3.75 -4.98 7.98
CA VAL A 45 -5.15 -4.54 7.88
C VAL A 45 -6.16 -5.67 8.12
N ASP A 46 -5.81 -6.91 7.79
CA ASP A 46 -6.62 -8.11 8.07
C ASP A 46 -6.53 -8.56 9.55
N GLY A 47 -5.68 -7.91 10.34
CA GLY A 47 -5.47 -8.26 11.74
C GLY A 47 -4.67 -9.53 11.99
N VAL A 48 -4.11 -10.15 10.94
CA VAL A 48 -3.21 -11.30 11.02
C VAL A 48 -1.92 -10.93 11.74
N ASN A 49 -1.38 -9.73 11.46
CA ASN A 49 -0.24 -9.17 12.18
C ASN A 49 -0.63 -7.89 12.93
N LYS A 50 -0.10 -7.72 14.14
CA LYS A 50 -0.27 -6.48 14.93
C LYS A 50 0.66 -5.38 14.45
N ASP A 51 1.84 -5.75 13.96
CA ASP A 51 2.84 -4.78 13.55
C ASP A 51 2.56 -4.27 12.13
N PRO A 52 2.58 -2.94 11.92
CA PRO A 52 2.50 -2.38 10.57
C PRO A 52 3.75 -2.74 9.74
N PRO A 53 3.67 -2.73 8.40
CA PRO A 53 4.75 -3.14 7.49
C PRO A 53 6.00 -2.25 7.53
N GLY A 54 5.99 -1.15 8.28
CA GLY A 54 7.04 -0.13 8.27
C GLY A 54 7.11 0.64 6.94
N PRO A 55 8.21 1.39 6.70
CA PRO A 55 8.35 2.21 5.50
C PRO A 55 8.37 1.38 4.22
N ILE A 56 7.81 1.93 3.12
CA ILE A 56 7.82 1.25 1.82
C ILE A 56 9.27 1.06 1.36
N ASN A 57 9.67 -0.19 1.18
CA ASN A 57 11.01 -0.56 0.72
C ASN A 57 10.94 -1.17 -0.69
N ASN A 58 11.30 -0.35 -1.69
CA ASN A 58 11.36 -0.75 -3.09
C ASN A 58 12.79 -1.02 -3.60
N LEU A 59 13.81 -0.99 -2.72
CA LEU A 59 15.23 -1.07 -3.11
C LEU A 59 15.63 -2.37 -3.84
N ARG A 60 14.82 -3.43 -3.73
CA ARG A 60 15.01 -4.72 -4.42
C ARG A 60 13.70 -5.29 -4.95
N ILE A 61 12.87 -4.45 -5.55
CA ILE A 61 11.53 -4.86 -6.01
C ILE A 61 11.58 -5.96 -7.08
N GLY A 62 12.62 -5.95 -7.95
CA GLY A 62 12.83 -6.95 -8.99
C GLY A 62 11.55 -7.29 -9.77
N LEU A 63 11.32 -8.59 -9.99
CA LEU A 63 10.07 -9.11 -10.56
C LEU A 63 8.92 -9.20 -9.53
N GLN A 64 9.22 -9.07 -8.23
CA GLN A 64 8.24 -9.18 -7.15
C GLN A 64 7.54 -7.84 -6.88
N ARG A 65 6.93 -7.28 -7.92
CA ARG A 65 6.25 -5.98 -7.93
C ARG A 65 4.77 -6.12 -8.23
N LYS A 66 3.94 -5.36 -7.52
CA LYS A 66 2.50 -5.23 -7.76
C LYS A 66 2.22 -3.86 -8.37
N ARG A 67 1.36 -3.81 -9.39
CA ARG A 67 0.83 -2.55 -9.94
C ARG A 67 -0.30 -2.05 -9.05
N VAL A 68 -0.24 -0.78 -8.70
CA VAL A 68 -1.27 -0.08 -7.92
C VAL A 68 -1.60 1.25 -8.61
N PRO A 69 -2.85 1.72 -8.55
CA PRO A 69 -3.20 3.06 -9.04
C PRO A 69 -2.38 4.14 -8.33
N LYS A 70 -2.12 5.26 -9.01
CA LYS A 70 -1.43 6.42 -8.40
C LYS A 70 -2.04 6.84 -7.07
N ALA A 71 -3.36 6.93 -6.98
CA ALA A 71 -4.04 7.30 -5.74
C ALA A 71 -3.73 6.31 -4.59
N ALA A 72 -3.61 5.02 -4.89
CA ALA A 72 -3.28 4.01 -3.87
C ALA A 72 -1.81 4.14 -3.44
N TRP A 73 -0.91 4.43 -4.39
CA TRP A 73 0.47 4.74 -4.07
C TRP A 73 0.60 5.99 -3.19
N ASP A 74 -0.05 7.09 -3.57
CA ASP A 74 -0.02 8.36 -2.83
C ASP A 74 -0.53 8.16 -1.39
N PHE A 75 -1.62 7.41 -1.22
CA PHE A 75 -2.14 7.05 0.10
C PHE A 75 -1.11 6.27 0.92
N LEU A 76 -0.63 5.12 0.42
CA LEU A 76 0.33 4.28 1.14
C LEU A 76 1.62 5.05 1.46
N TYR A 77 2.11 5.85 0.52
CA TYR A 77 3.30 6.68 0.71
C TYR A 77 3.08 7.78 1.77
N SER A 78 1.89 8.39 1.83
CA SER A 78 1.58 9.38 2.87
C SER A 78 1.49 8.78 4.27
N VAL A 79 1.03 7.53 4.40
CA VAL A 79 0.91 6.83 5.69
C VAL A 79 2.25 6.25 6.15
N TYR A 80 3.00 5.63 5.23
CA TYR A 80 4.17 4.81 5.57
C TYR A 80 5.51 5.44 5.15
N GLY A 81 5.51 6.39 4.22
CA GLY A 81 6.73 6.91 3.60
C GLY A 81 7.53 5.82 2.88
N GLY A 82 8.81 6.06 2.67
CA GLY A 82 9.74 5.07 2.09
C GLY A 82 10.52 5.59 0.88
N LYS A 83 11.40 4.76 0.32
CA LYS A 83 12.21 5.05 -0.87
C LYS A 83 12.59 3.75 -1.60
N PRO A 84 12.84 3.75 -2.92
CA PRO A 84 12.53 4.79 -3.93
C PRO A 84 11.08 4.74 -4.44
N VAL A 85 10.59 5.86 -4.99
CA VAL A 85 9.31 5.96 -5.73
C VAL A 85 9.52 5.38 -7.12
N LEU A 86 8.65 4.47 -7.58
CA LEU A 86 8.78 3.79 -8.87
C LEU A 86 7.49 3.97 -9.71
N PRO A 87 7.37 5.07 -10.49
CA PRO A 87 6.29 5.24 -11.46
C PRO A 87 6.40 4.22 -12.60
N VAL A 88 5.28 3.78 -13.17
CA VAL A 88 5.27 2.81 -14.30
C VAL A 88 5.72 3.45 -15.61
N ASP A 89 5.60 4.78 -15.75
CA ASP A 89 5.91 5.53 -16.97
C ASP A 89 7.42 5.72 -17.25
N GLU A 90 8.31 5.28 -16.35
CA GLU A 90 9.78 5.36 -16.51
C GLU A 90 10.45 3.99 -16.77
N ALA A 91 9.67 2.96 -17.16
CA ALA A 91 10.17 1.61 -17.42
C ALA A 91 10.15 1.21 -18.91
#